data_AF-A0A0F8YN29-F1
#
_entry.id   AF-A0A0F8YN29-F1
#
_cell.length_a   1.000
_cell.length_b   1.000
_cell.length_c   1.000
_cell.angle_alpha   90.00
_cell.angle_beta   90.00
_cell.angle_gamma   90.00
#
_symmetry.space_group_name_H-M   'P 1'
#
loop_
_entity.id
_entity.type
_entity.pdbx_description
1 polymer ?
#
loop_
_entity_poly.entity_id
_entity_poly.type
_entity_poly.pdbx_seq_one_letter_code
_entity_poly.pdbx_strand_id
1 'polypeptide(L)'
;MALIRLQAFSGSVPRVENRLIDPNQATTAQNSKLLTGELKAWRSQKDILSIIPDGDFLETGTAQRGTTKTLTLADNATATSLLNHSILITAGTGVNQRRFVSAHDVLITQAWQVDDTPTDNAFVDVTTDLIDAGADDVLPFPATEAIGDYFVVMFKHRFPNMRINVGTVGVGGVMILEYWNGTAWTALSGVTDNTTSFTVLGLNSISWTVPGDWATRSINGSALLYPVRARITTVYSTNPILTQGFVPAVITIGVQAWVTIPDGTSVYSLFKVPVPAFLQTIYLFGKNTATEHWLTWNKDVDVARSPVSGDILERTYFTGLDQPRVTDNTIVDQGTEAPFPQKSFFLGVPAPTIAPALTIDVGGSGTVLKDLTYIYT
;
A
#
# COMPACT_ATOMS: atom_id res chain seq x y z
N MET A 1 -72.47 32.25 10.29
CA MET A 1 -71.85 32.74 9.04
C MET A 1 -70.62 31.89 8.78
N ALA A 2 -70.68 30.99 7.80
CA ALA A 2 -69.53 30.18 7.41
C ALA A 2 -68.72 30.93 6.34
N LEU A 3 -67.45 31.22 6.63
CA LEU A 3 -66.52 31.84 5.69
C LEU A 3 -65.87 30.74 4.84
N ILE A 4 -66.16 30.71 3.54
CA ILE A 4 -65.42 29.90 2.57
C ILE A 4 -64.10 30.62 2.27
N ARG A 5 -62.97 29.94 2.51
CA ARG A 5 -61.62 30.41 2.15
C ARG A 5 -61.16 29.67 0.89
N LEU A 6 -61.05 30.38 -0.23
CA LEU A 6 -60.37 29.87 -1.43
C LEU A 6 -58.87 30.06 -1.25
N GLN A 7 -58.09 28.97 -1.28
CA GLN A 7 -56.62 29.07 -1.30
C GLN A 7 -56.15 29.42 -2.72
N ALA A 8 -55.06 30.19 -2.82
CA ALA A 8 -54.47 30.58 -4.09
C ALA A 8 -54.04 29.35 -4.89
N PHE A 9 -54.35 29.33 -6.19
CA PHE A 9 -53.92 28.29 -7.10
C PHE A 9 -52.38 28.25 -7.17
N SER A 10 -51.79 27.15 -6.73
CA SER A 10 -50.40 26.81 -7.03
C SER A 10 -50.36 26.25 -8.45
N GLY A 11 -49.94 27.06 -9.42
CA GLY A 11 -49.78 26.61 -10.80
C GLY A 11 -48.46 25.86 -10.96
N SER A 12 -48.53 24.57 -11.31
CA SER A 12 -47.40 23.90 -11.97
C SER A 12 -47.38 24.33 -13.44
N VAL A 13 -46.26 24.85 -13.95
CA VAL A 13 -46.10 25.17 -15.37
C VAL A 13 -46.34 23.89 -16.19
N PRO A 14 -47.35 23.85 -17.08
CA PRO A 14 -47.63 22.66 -17.89
C PRO A 14 -46.46 22.38 -18.83
N ARG A 15 -46.13 21.11 -19.01
CA ARG A 15 -45.19 20.69 -20.07
C ARG A 15 -45.75 21.12 -21.42
N VAL A 16 -44.98 21.91 -22.17
CA VAL A 16 -45.35 22.33 -23.52
C VAL A 16 -45.30 21.13 -24.46
N GLU A 17 -46.34 20.93 -25.27
CA GLU A 17 -46.39 19.82 -26.23
C GLU A 17 -45.35 20.01 -27.35
N ASN A 18 -44.83 18.91 -27.90
CA ASN A 18 -43.71 18.90 -28.86
C ASN A 18 -43.90 19.79 -30.12
N ARG A 19 -45.14 20.14 -30.44
CA ARG A 19 -45.48 21.01 -31.58
C ARG A 19 -45.37 22.51 -31.28
N LEU A 20 -45.36 22.88 -30.00
CA LEU A 20 -45.37 24.27 -29.51
C LEU A 20 -43.99 24.73 -29.02
N ILE A 21 -42.95 23.94 -29.31
CA ILE A 21 -41.55 24.20 -28.94
C ILE A 21 -40.86 24.87 -30.15
N ASP A 22 -40.08 25.94 -29.91
CA ASP A 22 -39.34 26.62 -30.97
C ASP A 22 -38.24 25.73 -31.56
N PRO A 23 -37.82 25.92 -32.83
CA PRO A 23 -36.80 25.09 -33.48
C PRO A 23 -35.45 24.99 -32.73
N ASN A 24 -35.18 25.92 -31.81
CA ASN A 24 -33.92 25.99 -31.05
C ASN A 24 -34.04 25.43 -29.62
N GLN A 25 -35.17 24.84 -29.25
CA GLN A 25 -35.42 24.30 -27.91
C GLN A 25 -35.38 22.76 -27.90
N ALA A 26 -34.83 22.19 -26.83
CA ALA A 26 -34.65 20.74 -26.70
C ALA A 26 -35.98 20.02 -26.38
N THR A 27 -36.29 18.98 -27.15
CA THR A 27 -37.53 18.19 -27.03
C THR A 27 -37.42 17.03 -26.04
N THR A 28 -36.20 16.57 -25.75
CA THR A 28 -35.94 15.45 -24.83
C THR A 28 -34.78 15.79 -23.89
N ALA A 29 -35.01 15.67 -22.59
CA ALA A 29 -33.98 15.79 -21.57
C ALA A 29 -33.81 14.44 -20.87
N GLN A 30 -32.72 13.73 -21.16
CA GLN A 30 -32.37 12.45 -20.51
C GLN A 30 -31.49 12.71 -19.28
N ASN A 31 -31.66 11.92 -18.21
CA ASN A 31 -30.86 11.97 -16.97
C ASN A 31 -30.80 13.33 -16.24
N SER A 32 -31.81 14.18 -16.40
CA SER A 32 -31.93 15.47 -15.67
C SER A 32 -33.29 15.59 -14.98
N LYS A 33 -33.30 16.27 -13.82
CA LYS A 33 -34.50 16.56 -13.04
C LYS A 33 -34.91 18.00 -13.32
N LEU A 34 -36.00 18.18 -14.07
CA LEU A 34 -36.51 19.48 -14.49
C LEU A 34 -37.91 19.72 -13.87
N LEU A 35 -37.96 19.94 -12.56
CA LEU A 35 -39.23 20.15 -11.85
C LEU A 35 -39.50 21.61 -11.47
N THR A 36 -38.46 22.45 -11.46
CA THR A 36 -38.54 23.84 -10.93
C THR A 36 -37.77 24.85 -11.79
N GLY A 37 -37.55 24.56 -13.08
CA GLY A 37 -36.83 25.46 -14.01
C GLY A 37 -35.31 25.46 -13.88
N GLU A 38 -34.73 24.70 -12.96
CA GLU A 38 -33.28 24.47 -12.87
C GLU A 38 -32.90 23.12 -13.48
N LEU A 39 -31.78 23.09 -14.21
CA LEU A 39 -31.18 21.86 -14.72
C LEU A 39 -30.34 21.21 -13.62
N LYS A 40 -30.83 20.13 -13.00
CA LYS A 40 -30.06 19.31 -12.05
C LYS A 40 -29.86 17.90 -12.56
N ALA A 41 -28.66 17.34 -12.36
CA ALA A 41 -28.38 15.94 -12.71
C ALA A 41 -29.29 15.00 -11.90
N TRP A 42 -29.77 13.92 -12.53
CA TRP A 42 -30.63 12.92 -11.86
C TRP A 42 -29.92 12.20 -10.72
N ARG A 43 -28.59 12.08 -10.80
CA ARG A 43 -27.71 11.56 -9.76
C ARG A 43 -26.69 12.65 -9.42
N SER A 44 -26.64 13.05 -8.15
CA SER A 44 -25.54 13.89 -7.64
C SER A 44 -24.25 13.07 -7.58
N GLN A 45 -23.11 13.75 -7.50
CA GLN A 45 -21.86 13.13 -7.04
C GLN A 45 -22.16 12.45 -5.70
N LYS A 46 -21.85 11.16 -5.61
CA LYS A 46 -21.95 10.43 -4.36
C LYS A 46 -20.71 10.80 -3.56
N ASP A 47 -20.88 11.46 -2.40
CA ASP A 47 -19.78 11.51 -1.44
C ASP A 47 -19.43 10.06 -1.10
N ILE A 48 -18.19 9.67 -1.38
CA ILE A 48 -17.66 8.34 -1.09
C ILE A 48 -17.43 8.28 0.41
N LEU A 49 -18.52 8.26 1.17
CA LEU A 49 -18.49 7.87 2.56
C LEU A 49 -18.84 6.38 2.58
N SER A 50 -17.78 5.57 2.71
CA SER A 50 -17.81 4.13 2.95
C SER A 50 -18.21 3.27 1.75
N ILE A 51 -17.23 2.99 0.88
CA ILE A 51 -17.19 1.70 0.17
C ILE A 51 -16.69 0.69 1.21
N ILE A 52 -17.60 0.03 1.90
CA ILE A 52 -17.30 -1.27 2.51
C ILE A 52 -18.00 -2.27 1.58
N PRO A 53 -17.25 -3.10 0.82
CA PRO A 53 -17.84 -4.11 -0.05
C PRO A 53 -18.78 -5.03 0.74
N ASP A 54 -19.92 -5.41 0.14
CA ASP A 54 -20.80 -6.43 0.72
C ASP A 54 -20.00 -7.73 0.88
N GLY A 55 -19.65 -8.08 2.12
CA GLY A 55 -18.78 -9.20 2.45
C GLY A 55 -17.76 -8.94 3.57
N ASP A 56 -17.60 -7.68 4.01
CA ASP A 56 -16.67 -7.35 5.09
C ASP A 56 -17.20 -7.72 6.48
N PHE A 57 -16.30 -8.25 7.32
CA PHE A 57 -16.61 -8.67 8.70
C PHE A 57 -16.99 -7.47 9.57
N LEU A 58 -18.30 -7.23 9.75
CA LEU A 58 -18.82 -6.21 10.65
C LEU A 58 -19.06 -6.78 12.04
N GLU A 59 -18.07 -6.68 12.93
CA GLU A 59 -18.26 -6.97 14.35
C GLU A 59 -18.48 -5.66 15.14
N THR A 60 -19.67 -5.47 15.71
CA THR A 60 -19.98 -4.29 16.54
C THR A 60 -20.04 -4.67 18.02
N GLY A 61 -19.54 -3.81 18.90
CA GLY A 61 -19.59 -4.03 20.36
C GLY A 61 -18.93 -2.93 21.18
N THR A 62 -19.31 -2.81 22.45
CA THR A 62 -18.72 -1.87 23.42
C THR A 62 -17.46 -2.47 24.05
N ALA A 63 -16.29 -1.91 23.76
CA ALA A 63 -15.05 -2.30 24.41
C ALA A 63 -14.98 -1.73 25.85
N GLN A 64 -15.24 -2.57 26.86
CA GLN A 64 -15.00 -2.19 28.27
C GLN A 64 -13.50 -2.23 28.61
N ARG A 65 -13.09 -1.39 29.58
CA ARG A 65 -11.71 -1.32 30.06
C ARG A 65 -11.31 -2.67 30.68
N GLY A 66 -10.24 -3.28 30.17
CA GLY A 66 -9.69 -4.54 30.71
C GLY A 66 -10.20 -5.82 30.05
N THR A 67 -11.02 -5.72 29.00
CA THR A 67 -11.55 -6.89 28.30
C THR A 67 -10.84 -7.09 26.96
N THR A 68 -10.31 -8.28 26.71
CA THR A 68 -9.81 -8.70 25.39
C THR A 68 -11.00 -9.18 24.55
N LYS A 69 -11.11 -8.69 23.31
CA LYS A 69 -12.08 -9.23 22.34
C LYS A 69 -11.29 -9.79 21.15
N THR A 70 -11.38 -11.09 20.95
CA THR A 70 -10.78 -11.79 19.82
C THR A 70 -11.72 -11.66 18.63
N LEU A 71 -11.24 -11.09 17.52
CA LEU A 71 -11.97 -11.15 16.25
C LEU A 71 -11.71 -12.53 15.65
N THR A 72 -12.68 -13.43 15.77
CA THR A 72 -12.60 -14.77 15.19
C THR A 72 -12.95 -14.70 13.70
N LEU A 73 -12.09 -15.22 12.82
CA LEU A 73 -12.47 -15.46 11.43
C LEU A 73 -13.59 -16.51 11.41
N ALA A 74 -14.51 -16.44 10.44
CA ALA A 74 -15.61 -17.41 10.35
C ALA A 74 -15.08 -18.86 10.38
N ASP A 75 -15.84 -19.77 11.01
CA ASP A 75 -15.48 -21.19 11.12
C ASP A 75 -15.07 -21.75 9.75
N ASN A 76 -13.85 -22.30 9.67
CA ASN A 76 -13.16 -22.81 8.47
C ASN A 76 -12.43 -21.80 7.58
N ALA A 77 -12.25 -20.53 7.99
CA ALA A 77 -11.30 -19.65 7.34
C ALA A 77 -9.86 -20.05 7.73
N THR A 78 -9.11 -20.62 6.80
CA THR A 78 -7.65 -20.67 6.91
C THR A 78 -7.15 -19.23 7.01
N ALA A 79 -6.24 -18.96 7.94
CA ALA A 79 -5.68 -17.62 8.15
C ALA A 79 -4.89 -17.17 6.91
N THR A 80 -5.60 -16.66 5.91
CA THR A 80 -4.98 -15.96 4.79
C THR A 80 -4.55 -14.60 5.32
N SER A 81 -3.28 -14.27 5.12
CA SER A 81 -2.65 -13.11 5.74
C SER A 81 -3.46 -11.83 5.54
N LEU A 82 -3.42 -10.94 6.51
CA LEU A 82 -4.00 -9.59 6.42
C LEU A 82 -3.22 -8.66 5.47
N LEU A 83 -2.39 -9.20 4.55
CA LEU A 83 -1.46 -8.46 3.71
C LEU A 83 -2.10 -7.33 2.88
N ASN A 84 -3.44 -7.29 2.75
CA ASN A 84 -4.17 -6.24 2.03
C ASN A 84 -5.48 -5.76 2.72
N HIS A 85 -5.70 -6.01 4.02
CA HIS A 85 -6.96 -5.64 4.71
C HIS A 85 -6.79 -4.52 5.74
N SER A 86 -7.78 -3.64 5.88
CA SER A 86 -7.81 -2.55 6.87
C SER A 86 -8.80 -2.82 8.00
N ILE A 87 -8.38 -2.69 9.26
CA ILE A 87 -9.26 -2.80 10.44
C ILE A 87 -9.77 -1.39 10.80
N LEU A 88 -11.09 -1.18 10.77
CA LEU A 88 -11.75 0.06 11.15
C LEU A 88 -12.43 -0.08 12.53
N ILE A 89 -12.03 0.74 13.51
CA ILE A 89 -12.65 0.77 14.85
C ILE A 89 -13.56 2.01 14.93
N THR A 90 -14.87 1.80 14.96
CA THR A 90 -15.87 2.87 14.77
C THR A 90 -16.45 3.43 16.08
N ALA A 91 -16.15 2.86 17.26
CA ALA A 91 -16.66 3.37 18.54
C ALA A 91 -15.83 3.00 19.80
N GLY A 92 -15.86 3.89 20.81
CA GLY A 92 -15.32 3.69 22.16
C GLY A 92 -15.66 4.88 23.08
N THR A 93 -16.01 4.64 24.36
CA THR A 93 -16.51 5.68 25.28
C THR A 93 -15.45 6.24 26.24
N GLY A 94 -14.17 5.93 26.03
CA GLY A 94 -13.08 6.35 26.91
C GLY A 94 -12.57 7.76 26.60
N VAL A 95 -12.72 8.69 27.55
CA VAL A 95 -12.01 9.98 27.52
C VAL A 95 -10.50 9.71 27.48
N ASN A 96 -9.79 10.28 26.50
CA ASN A 96 -8.33 10.20 26.30
C ASN A 96 -7.71 8.85 25.89
N GLN A 97 -8.40 8.00 25.11
CA GLN A 97 -7.78 6.77 24.59
C GLN A 97 -7.60 6.77 23.07
N ARG A 98 -6.34 6.79 22.62
CA ARG A 98 -5.94 6.48 21.24
C ARG A 98 -5.55 5.00 21.16
N ARG A 99 -6.13 4.23 20.23
CA ARG A 99 -5.85 2.79 20.06
C ARG A 99 -5.64 2.48 18.59
N PHE A 100 -4.39 2.21 18.21
CA PHE A 100 -4.02 1.58 16.95
C PHE A 100 -3.49 0.19 17.29
N VAL A 101 -4.03 -0.85 16.66
CA VAL A 101 -3.49 -2.22 16.75
C VAL A 101 -3.21 -2.69 15.34
N SER A 102 -1.94 -2.81 15.02
CA SER A 102 -1.44 -3.90 14.19
C SER A 102 -0.12 -4.31 14.81
N ALA A 103 0.10 -5.60 14.99
CA ALA A 103 1.41 -6.17 15.21
C ALA A 103 1.46 -7.35 14.25
N HIS A 104 2.24 -7.22 13.19
CA HIS A 104 2.46 -8.33 12.28
C HIS A 104 3.79 -8.96 12.66
N ASP A 105 3.76 -10.23 13.04
CA ASP A 105 4.95 -11.04 13.15
C ASP A 105 5.43 -11.30 11.71
N VAL A 106 6.60 -10.78 11.35
CA VAL A 106 7.18 -10.99 10.01
C VAL A 106 8.01 -12.26 10.09
N LEU A 107 7.93 -13.08 9.04
CA LEU A 107 8.73 -14.29 8.97
C LEU A 107 10.22 -13.93 8.96
N ILE A 108 11.00 -14.77 9.63
CA ILE A 108 12.46 -14.76 9.56
C ILE A 108 12.88 -14.90 8.10
N THR A 109 13.95 -14.21 7.70
CA THR A 109 14.38 -14.24 6.28
C THR A 109 15.14 -15.54 5.98
N GLN A 110 16.08 -15.92 6.85
CA GLN A 110 16.84 -17.15 6.74
C GLN A 110 17.26 -17.64 8.13
N ALA A 111 17.42 -18.95 8.30
CA ALA A 111 17.92 -19.54 9.53
C ALA A 111 18.77 -20.79 9.28
N TRP A 112 19.76 -21.01 10.13
CA TRP A 112 20.69 -22.13 10.01
C TRP A 112 20.95 -22.76 11.38
N GLN A 113 21.00 -24.09 11.40
CA GLN A 113 21.69 -24.84 12.45
C GLN A 113 23.15 -24.97 12.03
N VAL A 114 24.07 -24.73 12.98
CA VAL A 114 25.51 -24.83 12.76
C VAL A 114 26.16 -25.66 13.86
N ASP A 115 26.82 -26.74 13.44
CA ASP A 115 27.85 -27.41 14.24
C ASP A 115 29.12 -26.59 14.09
N ASP A 116 29.59 -25.99 15.18
CA ASP A 116 30.78 -25.12 15.23
C ASP A 116 31.74 -25.68 16.28
N THR A 117 31.89 -27.01 16.27
CA THR A 117 33.06 -27.65 16.90
C THR A 117 34.31 -27.22 16.14
N PRO A 118 35.51 -27.11 16.76
CA PRO A 118 36.67 -26.39 16.20
C PRO A 118 37.21 -26.87 14.83
N THR A 119 36.60 -27.89 14.23
CA THR A 119 36.96 -28.49 12.94
C THR A 119 35.77 -28.85 12.06
N ASP A 120 34.54 -28.88 12.58
CA ASP A 120 33.33 -29.16 11.80
C ASP A 120 32.56 -27.84 11.66
N ASN A 121 32.30 -27.44 10.42
CA ASN A 121 31.51 -26.25 10.08
C ASN A 121 30.32 -26.74 9.28
N ALA A 122 29.53 -27.65 9.87
CA ALA A 122 28.37 -28.22 9.20
C ALA A 122 27.21 -27.23 9.30
N PHE A 123 26.61 -26.92 8.15
CA PHE A 123 25.48 -26.00 8.05
C PHE A 123 24.26 -26.76 7.54
N VAL A 124 23.15 -26.68 8.30
CA VAL A 124 21.84 -27.19 7.89
C VAL A 124 20.90 -26.00 7.75
N ASP A 125 20.34 -25.80 6.56
CA ASP A 125 19.32 -24.78 6.32
C ASP A 125 18.01 -25.25 6.94
N VAL A 126 17.51 -24.48 7.91
CA VAL A 126 16.24 -24.74 8.60
C VAL A 126 15.23 -23.64 8.32
N THR A 127 15.44 -22.85 7.27
CA THR A 127 14.62 -21.68 6.94
C THR A 127 13.18 -22.06 6.65
N THR A 128 12.95 -23.08 5.81
CA THR A 128 11.60 -23.50 5.39
C THR A 128 10.76 -23.90 6.58
N ASP A 129 11.28 -24.83 7.39
CA ASP A 129 10.59 -25.38 8.55
C ASP A 129 10.36 -24.27 9.61
N LEU A 130 11.35 -23.39 9.84
CA LEU A 130 11.21 -22.31 10.83
C LEU A 130 10.16 -21.26 10.48
N ILE A 131 9.89 -21.04 9.17
CA ILE A 131 8.92 -20.04 8.73
C ILE A 131 7.53 -20.62 8.47
N ASP A 132 7.37 -21.93 8.51
CA ASP A 132 6.07 -22.58 8.46
C ASP A 132 5.57 -22.93 9.87
N ALA A 133 4.34 -23.45 9.96
CA ALA A 133 3.70 -23.77 11.24
C ALA A 133 3.76 -25.28 11.55
N GLY A 134 4.73 -25.99 10.97
CA GLY A 134 5.02 -27.39 11.22
C GLY A 134 5.39 -27.60 12.68
N ALA A 135 4.77 -28.60 13.30
CA ALA A 135 4.97 -28.87 14.72
C ALA A 135 6.26 -29.68 14.92
N ASP A 136 7.13 -29.19 15.80
CA ASP A 136 8.32 -29.91 16.27
C ASP A 136 9.24 -30.43 15.14
N ASP A 137 9.46 -29.64 14.10
CA ASP A 137 10.27 -30.02 12.93
C ASP A 137 11.55 -29.20 12.76
N VAL A 138 11.76 -28.17 13.56
CA VAL A 138 12.98 -27.36 13.52
C VAL A 138 13.95 -27.81 14.60
N LEU A 139 15.07 -28.41 14.20
CA LEU A 139 16.17 -28.73 15.10
C LEU A 139 17.12 -27.52 15.19
N PRO A 140 17.20 -26.79 16.32
CA PRO A 140 18.09 -25.63 16.45
C PRO A 140 19.57 -26.04 16.58
N PHE A 141 19.86 -27.22 17.13
CA PHE A 141 21.23 -27.69 17.40
C PHE A 141 21.45 -29.12 16.89
N PRO A 142 22.69 -29.47 16.50
CA PRO A 142 23.04 -30.82 16.04
C PRO A 142 22.67 -31.89 17.06
N ALA A 143 22.38 -33.11 16.59
CA ALA A 143 22.02 -34.23 17.46
C ALA A 143 23.13 -34.59 18.47
N THR A 144 24.39 -34.32 18.12
CA THR A 144 25.52 -34.37 19.05
C THR A 144 25.94 -32.95 19.36
N GLU A 145 25.39 -32.38 20.42
CA GLU A 145 25.69 -31.01 20.80
C GLU A 145 27.09 -30.86 21.41
N ALA A 146 27.71 -29.73 21.13
CA ALA A 146 28.94 -29.28 21.74
C ALA A 146 28.86 -27.80 22.14
N ILE A 147 29.76 -27.39 23.04
CA ILE A 147 29.97 -25.97 23.32
C ILE A 147 30.54 -25.33 22.06
N GLY A 148 29.86 -24.31 21.54
CA GLY A 148 30.24 -23.64 20.29
C GLY A 148 29.13 -23.67 19.26
N ASP A 149 28.38 -24.78 19.20
CA ASP A 149 27.27 -24.94 18.27
C ASP A 149 26.24 -23.84 18.42
N TYR A 150 25.62 -23.46 17.30
CA TYR A 150 24.69 -22.35 17.31
C TYR A 150 23.56 -22.47 16.30
N PHE A 151 22.42 -21.94 16.72
CA PHE A 151 21.29 -21.64 15.85
C PHE A 151 21.37 -20.16 15.46
N VAL A 152 21.30 -19.82 14.18
CA VAL A 152 21.33 -18.42 13.73
C VAL A 152 20.07 -18.05 12.97
N VAL A 153 19.50 -16.92 13.35
CA VAL A 153 18.36 -16.26 12.70
C VAL A 153 18.85 -15.02 11.99
N MET A 154 18.43 -14.84 10.74
CA MET A 154 18.85 -13.72 9.90
C MET A 154 17.65 -12.94 9.36
N PHE A 155 17.76 -11.60 9.39
CA PHE A 155 16.70 -10.71 8.94
C PHE A 155 17.24 -9.54 8.11
N LYS A 156 16.41 -9.03 7.19
CA LYS A 156 16.74 -7.93 6.27
C LYS A 156 17.01 -6.57 6.94
N HIS A 157 16.60 -6.39 8.19
CA HIS A 157 16.81 -5.18 8.97
C HIS A 157 17.33 -5.52 10.36
N ARG A 158 17.94 -4.54 11.05
CA ARG A 158 18.21 -4.66 12.49
C ARG A 158 16.88 -4.80 13.24
N PHE A 159 16.82 -5.72 14.19
CA PHE A 159 15.60 -6.05 14.91
C PHE A 159 15.88 -6.11 16.42
N PRO A 160 14.97 -5.61 17.28
CA PRO A 160 15.17 -5.54 18.73
C PRO A 160 14.70 -6.80 19.47
N ASN A 161 13.96 -7.69 18.80
CA ASN A 161 13.40 -8.89 19.39
C ASN A 161 13.02 -9.91 18.32
N MET A 162 12.90 -11.16 18.74
CA MET A 162 12.33 -12.26 17.99
C MET A 162 11.35 -13.04 18.88
N ARG A 163 10.48 -13.82 18.27
CA ARG A 163 9.63 -14.80 18.96
C ARG A 163 9.94 -16.19 18.43
N ILE A 164 10.08 -17.14 19.34
CA ILE A 164 10.37 -18.53 19.02
C ILE A 164 9.30 -19.38 19.70
N ASN A 165 8.68 -20.27 18.93
CA ASN A 165 7.80 -21.30 19.44
C ASN A 165 8.62 -22.56 19.72
N VAL A 166 8.79 -22.88 21.00
CA VAL A 166 9.46 -24.11 21.44
C VAL A 166 8.39 -25.19 21.56
N GLY A 167 8.44 -26.21 20.70
CA GLY A 167 7.49 -27.33 20.74
C GLY A 167 7.93 -28.46 21.67
N THR A 168 9.25 -28.70 21.76
CA THR A 168 9.87 -29.59 22.74
C THR A 168 10.96 -28.83 23.49
N VAL A 169 10.85 -28.79 24.82
CA VAL A 169 11.79 -28.01 25.65
C VAL A 169 13.15 -28.68 25.75
N GLY A 170 14.20 -27.87 25.74
CA GLY A 170 15.53 -28.33 26.09
C GLY A 170 15.67 -28.57 27.59
N VAL A 171 16.61 -29.43 27.99
CA VAL A 171 16.90 -29.71 29.41
C VAL A 171 18.35 -29.36 29.73
N GLY A 172 18.56 -28.55 30.77
CA GLY A 172 19.88 -28.30 31.37
C GLY A 172 20.86 -27.45 30.55
N GLY A 173 20.57 -27.16 29.28
CA GLY A 173 21.45 -26.35 28.44
C GLY A 173 21.29 -24.85 28.67
N VAL A 174 22.33 -24.13 28.28
CA VAL A 174 22.43 -22.66 28.41
C VAL A 174 23.01 -22.10 27.13
N MET A 175 22.34 -21.11 26.56
CA MET A 175 22.80 -20.38 25.39
C MET A 175 23.08 -18.91 25.69
N ILE A 176 23.91 -18.30 24.87
CA ILE A 176 24.06 -16.84 24.81
C ILE A 176 23.69 -16.34 23.42
N LEU A 177 23.15 -15.13 23.37
CA LEU A 177 22.80 -14.48 22.11
C LEU A 177 23.90 -13.51 21.68
N GLU A 178 24.34 -13.64 20.44
CA GLU A 178 25.42 -12.85 19.83
C GLU A 178 24.97 -12.25 18.49
N TYR A 179 25.51 -11.08 18.16
CA TYR A 179 25.34 -10.41 16.87
C TYR A 179 26.69 -10.24 16.17
N TRP A 180 26.67 -9.97 14.86
CA TRP A 180 27.87 -9.66 14.10
C TRP A 180 28.14 -8.15 14.07
N ASN A 181 29.30 -7.71 14.57
CA ASN A 181 29.68 -6.29 14.59
C ASN A 181 30.47 -5.82 13.35
N GLY A 182 30.66 -6.71 12.37
CA GLY A 182 31.48 -6.45 11.18
C GLY A 182 32.84 -7.16 11.20
N THR A 183 33.37 -7.50 12.39
CA THR A 183 34.68 -8.14 12.55
C THR A 183 34.66 -9.40 13.41
N ALA A 184 33.77 -9.47 14.39
CA ALA A 184 33.62 -10.58 15.31
C ALA A 184 32.16 -10.77 15.77
N TRP A 185 31.86 -11.98 16.24
CA TRP A 185 30.64 -12.24 16.99
C TRP A 185 30.76 -11.62 18.39
N THR A 186 29.76 -10.83 18.76
CA THR A 186 29.74 -10.06 20.02
C THR A 186 28.44 -10.34 20.76
N ALA A 187 28.50 -10.49 22.09
CA ALA A 187 27.31 -10.74 22.91
C ALA A 187 26.31 -9.57 22.82
N LEU A 188 25.02 -9.90 22.68
CA LEU A 188 23.93 -8.93 22.75
C LEU A 188 23.76 -8.40 24.18
N SER A 189 23.41 -7.12 24.31
CA SER A 189 23.20 -6.45 25.60
C SER A 189 21.72 -6.21 25.87
N GLY A 190 21.35 -6.08 27.15
CA GLY A 190 19.95 -5.88 27.57
C GLY A 190 19.02 -7.03 27.19
N VAL A 191 19.54 -8.26 27.15
CA VAL A 191 18.79 -9.45 26.74
C VAL A 191 17.71 -9.78 27.79
N THR A 192 16.47 -9.87 27.34
CA THR A 192 15.36 -10.51 28.09
C THR A 192 14.89 -11.70 27.28
N ASP A 193 15.20 -12.90 27.75
CA ASP A 193 14.88 -14.18 27.10
C ASP A 193 13.77 -14.91 27.86
N ASN A 194 12.53 -14.84 27.35
CA ASN A 194 11.40 -15.56 27.94
C ASN A 194 11.35 -17.04 27.54
N THR A 195 12.22 -17.50 26.63
CA THR A 195 12.39 -18.94 26.38
C THR A 195 13.29 -19.60 27.44
N THR A 196 14.07 -18.80 28.18
CA THR A 196 15.08 -19.25 29.15
C THR A 196 16.02 -20.28 28.53
N SER A 197 16.78 -19.90 27.51
CA SER A 197 17.60 -20.85 26.73
C SER A 197 16.77 -22.00 26.16
N PHE A 198 15.63 -21.72 25.52
CA PHE A 198 14.73 -22.74 24.94
C PHE A 198 14.26 -23.84 25.90
N THR A 199 14.19 -23.57 27.21
CA THR A 199 13.69 -24.50 28.24
C THR A 199 12.21 -24.24 28.61
N VAL A 200 11.60 -23.20 28.05
CA VAL A 200 10.19 -22.85 28.26
C VAL A 200 9.37 -23.15 27.00
N LEU A 201 8.30 -23.93 27.16
CA LEU A 201 7.40 -24.36 26.09
C LEU A 201 6.59 -23.20 25.50
N GLY A 202 6.26 -23.30 24.21
CA GLY A 202 5.35 -22.41 23.51
C GLY A 202 6.02 -21.19 22.89
N LEU A 203 5.19 -20.29 22.36
CA LEU A 203 5.61 -19.06 21.71
C LEU A 203 6.05 -18.02 22.75
N ASN A 204 7.35 -17.82 22.86
CA ASN A 204 7.96 -16.88 23.79
C ASN A 204 8.81 -15.83 23.07
N SER A 205 8.94 -14.65 23.66
CA SER A 205 9.72 -13.55 23.11
C SER A 205 11.14 -13.51 23.68
N ILE A 206 12.10 -13.18 22.82
CA ILE A 206 13.45 -12.83 23.22
C ILE A 206 13.75 -11.42 22.69
N SER A 207 14.22 -10.53 23.55
CA SER A 207 14.47 -9.12 23.21
C SER A 207 15.83 -8.65 23.68
N TRP A 208 16.37 -7.61 23.06
CA TRP A 208 17.68 -7.03 23.37
C TRP A 208 17.73 -5.55 22.98
N THR A 209 18.79 -4.87 23.41
CA THR A 209 19.12 -3.52 22.94
C THR A 209 19.76 -3.61 21.56
N VAL A 210 19.22 -2.90 20.57
CA VAL A 210 19.74 -2.92 19.19
C VAL A 210 21.17 -2.34 19.16
N PRO A 211 22.18 -3.11 18.75
CA PRO A 211 23.55 -2.62 18.66
C PRO A 211 23.74 -1.56 17.57
N GLY A 212 24.56 -0.54 17.87
CA GLY A 212 24.84 0.56 16.94
C GLY A 212 25.75 0.16 15.77
N ASP A 213 26.65 -0.80 16.01
CA ASP A 213 27.66 -1.33 15.09
C ASP A 213 27.24 -2.65 14.42
N TRP A 214 25.97 -3.05 14.54
CA TRP A 214 25.48 -4.29 13.94
C TRP A 214 25.64 -4.25 12.41
N ALA A 215 26.41 -5.19 11.88
CA ALA A 215 26.68 -5.34 10.47
C ALA A 215 26.03 -6.60 9.90
N THR A 216 25.83 -6.62 8.58
CA THR A 216 25.34 -7.79 7.86
C THR A 216 26.45 -8.83 7.67
N ARG A 217 26.09 -10.11 7.58
CA ARG A 217 27.00 -11.23 7.31
C ARG A 217 26.31 -12.29 6.44
N SER A 218 27.07 -12.97 5.59
CA SER A 218 26.61 -14.19 4.92
C SER A 218 27.05 -15.42 5.72
N ILE A 219 26.16 -16.40 5.82
CA ILE A 219 26.39 -17.69 6.46
C ILE A 219 26.24 -18.75 5.37
N ASN A 220 27.27 -19.56 5.12
CA ASN A 220 27.25 -20.62 4.10
C ASN A 220 26.74 -20.17 2.70
N GLY A 221 27.17 -18.99 2.22
CA GLY A 221 26.73 -18.46 0.92
C GLY A 221 25.32 -17.86 0.91
N SER A 222 24.70 -17.67 2.08
CA SER A 222 23.42 -16.95 2.21
C SER A 222 23.50 -15.49 1.76
N ALA A 223 22.35 -14.84 1.69
CA ALA A 223 22.29 -13.39 1.49
C ALA A 223 22.98 -12.65 2.66
N LEU A 224 23.49 -11.44 2.39
CA LEU A 224 23.98 -10.53 3.41
C LEU A 224 22.80 -9.97 4.22
N LEU A 225 22.62 -10.49 5.43
CA LEU A 225 21.52 -10.16 6.34
C LEU A 225 22.06 -9.83 7.72
N TYR A 226 21.22 -9.28 8.62
CA TYR A 226 21.58 -9.04 10.02
C TYR A 226 21.36 -10.33 10.84
N PRO A 227 22.43 -11.00 11.33
CA PRO A 227 22.28 -12.24 12.07
C PRO A 227 22.22 -12.00 13.58
N VAL A 228 21.40 -12.79 14.26
CA VAL A 228 21.53 -13.10 15.69
C VAL A 228 21.74 -14.61 15.82
N ARG A 229 22.80 -15.02 16.52
CA ARG A 229 23.04 -16.44 16.82
C ARG A 229 22.83 -16.73 18.31
N ALA A 230 22.17 -17.85 18.58
CA ALA A 230 22.04 -18.51 19.87
C ALA A 230 23.14 -19.57 19.98
N ARG A 231 24.21 -19.27 20.71
CA ARG A 231 25.38 -20.15 20.86
C ARG A 231 25.35 -20.91 22.17
N ILE A 232 25.58 -22.23 22.13
CA ILE A 232 25.66 -23.09 23.30
C ILE A 232 26.88 -22.73 24.15
N THR A 233 26.64 -22.54 25.45
CA THR A 233 27.69 -22.38 26.48
C THR A 233 27.66 -23.49 27.53
N THR A 234 26.50 -24.13 27.71
CA THR A 234 26.33 -25.38 28.45
C THR A 234 25.46 -26.29 27.59
N VAL A 235 25.95 -27.49 27.32
CA VAL A 235 25.28 -28.48 26.45
C VAL A 235 23.95 -28.94 27.08
N TYR A 236 22.92 -29.12 26.27
CA TYR A 236 21.64 -29.66 26.72
C TYR A 236 21.77 -31.17 26.94
N SER A 237 21.15 -31.68 28.00
CA SER A 237 20.98 -33.13 28.17
C SER A 237 19.85 -33.69 27.31
N THR A 238 19.01 -32.82 26.77
CA THR A 238 17.96 -33.12 25.79
C THR A 238 17.79 -31.88 24.94
N ASN A 239 18.01 -31.99 23.63
CA ASN A 239 17.93 -30.85 22.71
C ASN A 239 16.49 -30.30 22.66
N PRO A 240 16.34 -28.96 22.60
CA PRO A 240 15.05 -28.37 22.25
C PRO A 240 14.69 -28.68 20.79
N ILE A 241 13.39 -28.73 20.50
CA ILE A 241 12.83 -28.75 19.13
C ILE A 241 11.89 -27.56 19.00
N LEU A 242 12.10 -26.77 17.96
CA LEU A 242 11.30 -25.58 17.67
C LEU A 242 10.19 -25.92 16.67
N THR A 243 9.15 -25.11 16.69
CA THR A 243 8.00 -25.19 15.77
C THR A 243 8.02 -24.05 14.78
N GLN A 244 8.35 -22.83 15.22
CA GLN A 244 8.26 -21.65 14.36
C GLN A 244 9.03 -20.47 14.93
N GLY A 245 9.50 -19.57 14.07
CA GLY A 245 10.18 -18.34 14.47
C GLY A 245 9.69 -17.10 13.72
N PHE A 246 9.67 -15.98 14.44
CA PHE A 246 9.21 -14.70 13.93
C PHE A 246 10.11 -13.55 14.36
N VAL A 247 10.16 -12.50 13.53
CA VAL A 247 10.61 -11.18 13.93
C VAL A 247 9.39 -10.27 14.04
N PRO A 248 8.97 -9.89 15.26
CA PRO A 248 7.90 -8.94 15.42
C PRO A 248 8.20 -7.65 14.66
N ALA A 249 7.23 -7.16 13.89
CA ALA A 249 7.36 -5.86 13.26
C ALA A 249 7.57 -4.79 14.35
N VAL A 250 8.67 -4.05 14.24
CA VAL A 250 8.86 -2.82 15.01
C VAL A 250 7.91 -1.79 14.46
N ILE A 251 6.75 -1.65 15.10
CA ILE A 251 5.89 -0.50 14.88
C ILE A 251 6.35 0.57 15.87
N THR A 252 7.20 1.47 15.36
CA THR A 252 7.49 2.72 16.04
C THR A 252 6.21 3.56 16.02
N ILE A 253 5.44 3.50 17.11
CA ILE A 253 4.38 4.48 17.36
C ILE A 253 5.08 5.79 17.67
N GLY A 254 5.27 6.63 16.66
CA GLY A 254 5.74 7.99 16.87
C GLY A 254 4.79 8.70 17.85
N VAL A 255 5.34 9.18 18.96
CA VAL A 255 4.66 10.10 19.86
C VAL A 255 4.24 11.31 19.01
N GLN A 256 2.95 11.46 18.73
CA GLN A 256 2.46 12.64 18.02
C GLN A 256 2.55 13.85 18.97
N ALA A 257 3.44 14.80 18.62
CA ALA A 257 3.40 16.15 19.18
C ALA A 257 2.21 16.89 18.58
N TRP A 258 1.44 17.56 19.44
CA TRP A 258 0.25 18.32 19.06
C TRP A 258 0.64 19.78 18.76
N VAL A 259 0.06 20.38 17.71
CA VAL A 259 -0.06 21.84 17.60
C VAL A 259 -1.49 22.19 17.97
N THR A 260 -1.67 22.90 19.09
CA THR A 260 -2.96 23.43 19.51
C THR A 260 -3.22 24.74 18.77
N ILE A 261 -4.31 24.81 18.00
CA ILE A 261 -4.84 26.09 17.48
C ILE A 261 -5.92 26.57 18.48
N PRO A 262 -5.89 27.85 18.90
CA PRO A 262 -6.79 28.39 19.90
C PRO A 262 -8.19 28.67 19.32
N ASP A 263 -8.93 27.63 18.96
CA ASP A 263 -10.39 27.70 18.78
C ASP A 263 -11.11 26.36 19.05
N GLY A 264 -10.46 25.43 19.74
CA GLY A 264 -11.12 24.22 20.24
C GLY A 264 -11.45 23.17 19.17
N THR A 265 -11.00 23.36 17.93
CA THR A 265 -11.18 22.37 16.87
C THR A 265 -9.89 21.55 16.71
N SER A 266 -9.87 20.36 17.30
CA SER A 266 -8.81 19.38 17.03
C SER A 266 -9.01 18.81 15.62
N VAL A 267 -8.26 19.31 14.63
CA VAL A 267 -8.23 18.68 13.32
C VAL A 267 -7.38 17.42 13.42
N TYR A 268 -7.99 16.27 13.19
CA TYR A 268 -7.29 15.01 12.99
C TYR A 268 -6.50 15.10 11.69
N SER A 269 -5.17 15.22 11.73
CA SER A 269 -4.39 14.87 10.56
C SER A 269 -4.39 13.35 10.46
N LEU A 270 -5.36 12.81 9.71
CA LEU A 270 -5.25 11.49 9.12
C LEU A 270 -3.82 11.35 8.59
N PHE A 271 -3.10 10.28 8.93
CA PHE A 271 -1.95 9.89 8.13
C PHE A 271 -2.53 9.54 6.76
N LYS A 272 -2.69 10.56 5.91
CA LYS A 272 -2.79 10.39 4.48
C LYS A 272 -1.56 9.52 4.21
N VAL A 273 -1.75 8.30 3.70
CA VAL A 273 -0.71 7.67 2.87
C VAL A 273 -0.15 8.83 2.07
N PRO A 274 1.16 9.15 2.14
CA PRO A 274 1.67 10.29 1.43
C PRO A 274 1.32 10.07 -0.04
N VAL A 275 0.20 10.65 -0.47
CA VAL A 275 0.05 11.18 -1.81
C VAL A 275 1.31 12.01 -1.87
N PRO A 276 2.32 11.57 -2.65
CA PRO A 276 3.65 12.17 -2.61
C PRO A 276 3.45 13.67 -2.59
N ALA A 277 4.10 14.39 -1.67
CA ALA A 277 3.74 15.75 -1.22
C ALA A 277 3.68 16.82 -2.33
N PHE A 278 3.82 16.40 -3.57
CA PHE A 278 3.73 17.13 -4.80
C PHE A 278 2.43 16.89 -5.60
N LEU A 279 1.67 15.78 -5.48
CA LEU A 279 0.47 15.54 -6.32
C LEU A 279 -0.71 16.48 -5.97
N GLN A 280 -1.16 17.26 -6.95
CA GLN A 280 -2.25 18.26 -6.83
C GLN A 280 -3.52 17.84 -7.58
N THR A 281 -3.39 17.14 -8.71
CA THR A 281 -4.54 16.71 -9.53
C THR A 281 -4.50 15.21 -9.80
N ILE A 282 -5.66 14.56 -9.76
CA ILE A 282 -5.85 13.17 -10.20
C ILE A 282 -7.07 13.04 -11.13
N TYR A 283 -7.04 12.09 -12.07
CA TYR A 283 -8.13 11.81 -13.00
C TYR A 283 -8.20 10.30 -13.32
N LEU A 284 -9.41 9.72 -13.28
CA LEU A 284 -9.63 8.31 -13.67
C LEU A 284 -9.81 8.22 -15.19
N PHE A 285 -8.85 7.58 -15.84
CA PHE A 285 -8.83 7.25 -17.26
C PHE A 285 -9.26 5.79 -17.47
N GLY A 286 -9.93 5.50 -18.59
CA GLY A 286 -10.22 4.13 -19.02
C GLY A 286 -11.68 3.72 -18.87
N LYS A 287 -12.60 4.68 -18.82
CA LYS A 287 -14.05 4.44 -18.68
C LYS A 287 -14.63 3.68 -19.89
N ASN A 288 -13.96 3.71 -21.03
CA ASN A 288 -14.35 3.06 -22.28
C ASN A 288 -13.33 2.00 -22.72
N THR A 289 -12.40 1.60 -21.86
CA THR A 289 -11.35 0.63 -22.17
C THR A 289 -11.39 -0.55 -21.20
N ALA A 290 -10.66 -1.61 -21.52
CA ALA A 290 -10.58 -2.79 -20.65
C ALA A 290 -9.74 -2.55 -19.38
N THR A 291 -8.81 -1.58 -19.44
CA THR A 291 -7.90 -1.23 -18.34
C THR A 291 -8.15 0.20 -17.89
N GLU A 292 -8.29 0.41 -16.58
CA GLU A 292 -8.42 1.73 -15.95
C GLU A 292 -7.05 2.20 -15.42
N HIS A 293 -6.78 3.50 -15.55
CA HIS A 293 -5.55 4.14 -15.07
C HIS A 293 -5.87 5.40 -14.26
N TRP A 294 -5.20 5.58 -13.12
CA TRP A 294 -5.22 6.85 -12.39
C TRP A 294 -4.12 7.76 -12.92
N LEU A 295 -4.52 8.79 -13.67
CA LEU A 295 -3.64 9.87 -14.08
C LEU A 295 -3.40 10.79 -12.90
N THR A 296 -2.16 11.21 -12.66
CA THR A 296 -1.80 12.07 -11.53
C THR A 296 -0.77 13.11 -11.93
N TRP A 297 -0.91 14.32 -11.42
CA TRP A 297 0.02 15.43 -11.66
C TRP A 297 0.38 16.15 -10.38
N ASN A 298 1.58 16.74 -10.38
CA ASN A 298 2.10 17.54 -9.28
C ASN A 298 1.80 19.04 -9.36
N LYS A 299 0.90 19.40 -10.28
CA LYS A 299 0.43 20.75 -10.54
C LYS A 299 -1.08 20.70 -10.70
N ASP A 300 -1.70 21.85 -10.57
CA ASP A 300 -3.09 22.04 -10.96
C ASP A 300 -3.23 21.79 -12.47
N VAL A 301 -3.96 20.73 -12.82
CA VAL A 301 -4.17 20.28 -14.19
C VAL A 301 -5.66 20.16 -14.47
N ASP A 302 -6.11 20.79 -15.54
CA ASP A 302 -7.45 20.62 -16.07
C ASP A 302 -7.45 19.45 -17.06
N VAL A 303 -8.38 18.52 -16.89
CA VAL A 303 -8.49 17.32 -17.73
C VAL A 303 -9.86 17.26 -18.39
N ALA A 304 -9.88 17.08 -19.70
CA ALA A 304 -11.09 16.94 -20.49
C ALA A 304 -10.99 15.70 -21.38
N ARG A 305 -12.01 14.86 -21.29
CA ARG A 305 -12.17 13.73 -22.20
C ARG A 305 -12.63 14.20 -23.58
N SER A 306 -12.18 13.50 -24.63
CA SER A 306 -12.66 13.69 -26.00
C SER A 306 -14.20 13.65 -26.07
N PRO A 307 -14.84 14.67 -26.69
CA PRO A 307 -16.29 14.71 -26.85
C PRO A 307 -16.78 13.81 -27.99
N VAL A 308 -15.87 13.16 -28.74
CA VAL A 308 -16.22 12.33 -29.89
C VAL A 308 -16.93 11.06 -29.42
N SER A 309 -18.17 10.89 -29.85
CA SER A 309 -18.93 9.67 -29.59
C SER A 309 -18.30 8.47 -30.30
N GLY A 310 -18.17 7.35 -29.59
CA GLY A 310 -17.57 6.12 -30.13
C GLY A 310 -16.05 6.13 -30.21
N ASP A 311 -15.38 7.08 -29.54
CA ASP A 311 -13.91 7.07 -29.43
C ASP A 311 -13.41 5.85 -28.65
N ILE A 312 -12.87 4.87 -29.39
CA ILE A 312 -12.29 3.63 -28.87
C ILE A 312 -10.90 3.83 -28.25
N LEU A 313 -10.24 4.95 -28.56
CA LEU A 313 -8.90 5.27 -28.04
C LEU A 313 -8.99 6.00 -26.70
N GLU A 314 -10.18 6.50 -26.35
CA GLU A 314 -10.43 7.32 -25.16
C GLU A 314 -9.46 8.50 -25.05
N ARG A 315 -9.35 9.31 -26.12
CA ARG A 315 -8.43 10.45 -26.09
C ARG A 315 -8.79 11.39 -24.93
N THR A 316 -7.78 11.73 -24.16
CA THR A 316 -7.90 12.59 -22.98
C THR A 316 -6.91 13.74 -23.12
N TYR A 317 -7.45 14.95 -23.08
CA TYR A 317 -6.72 16.21 -23.21
C TYR A 317 -6.49 16.81 -21.84
N PHE A 318 -5.33 17.43 -21.63
CA PHE A 318 -5.02 18.08 -20.36
C PHE A 318 -4.15 19.31 -20.52
N THR A 319 -4.37 20.30 -19.65
CA THR A 319 -3.69 21.61 -19.60
C THR A 319 -3.28 21.94 -18.16
N GLY A 320 -2.30 22.83 -17.96
CA GLY A 320 -1.78 23.18 -16.62
C GLY A 320 -0.34 22.72 -16.36
N LEU A 321 0.31 22.08 -17.35
CA LEU A 321 1.74 21.77 -17.33
C LEU A 321 2.57 22.85 -18.03
N ASP A 322 3.17 22.53 -19.18
CA ASP A 322 3.99 23.40 -20.02
C ASP A 322 3.24 23.81 -21.29
N GLN A 323 2.61 22.85 -21.97
CA GLN A 323 1.79 23.03 -23.16
C GLN A 323 0.55 22.11 -23.07
N PRO A 324 -0.54 22.42 -23.79
CA PRO A 324 -1.68 21.52 -23.91
C PRO A 324 -1.23 20.16 -24.47
N ARG A 325 -1.69 19.08 -23.87
CA ARG A 325 -1.25 17.71 -24.19
C ARG A 325 -2.44 16.78 -24.40
N VAL A 326 -2.17 15.66 -25.06
CA VAL A 326 -3.13 14.57 -25.28
C VAL A 326 -2.48 13.22 -24.97
N THR A 327 -3.26 12.33 -24.38
CA THR A 327 -2.94 10.90 -24.22
C THR A 327 -4.12 10.03 -24.66
N ASP A 328 -3.88 8.76 -24.90
CA ASP A 328 -4.88 7.77 -25.28
C ASP A 328 -4.52 6.38 -24.73
N ASN A 329 -5.42 5.41 -24.90
CA ASN A 329 -5.28 4.08 -24.32
C ASN A 329 -4.16 3.23 -24.90
N THR A 330 -3.54 3.66 -26.00
CA THR A 330 -2.41 2.98 -26.62
C THR A 330 -1.08 3.51 -26.12
N ILE A 331 -1.04 4.74 -25.58
CA ILE A 331 0.20 5.39 -25.16
C ILE A 331 0.24 5.74 -23.67
N VAL A 332 -0.89 5.77 -22.96
CA VAL A 332 -0.97 6.18 -21.56
C VAL A 332 0.04 5.43 -20.68
N ASP A 333 0.36 4.18 -21.03
CA ASP A 333 1.27 3.24 -20.35
C ASP A 333 2.58 2.95 -21.07
N GLN A 334 2.91 3.69 -22.14
CA GLN A 334 4.12 3.45 -22.93
C GLN A 334 5.32 4.31 -22.50
N GLY A 335 5.59 4.39 -21.19
CA GLY A 335 6.75 5.09 -20.65
C GLY A 335 7.52 4.26 -19.61
N THR A 336 8.65 4.79 -19.14
CA THR A 336 9.56 4.07 -18.23
C THR A 336 9.38 4.45 -16.76
N GLU A 337 8.59 5.47 -16.44
CA GLU A 337 8.40 5.96 -15.06
C GLU A 337 6.91 6.07 -14.73
N ALA A 338 6.54 5.68 -13.51
CA ALA A 338 5.25 6.03 -12.90
C ALA A 338 5.36 7.44 -12.28
N PRO A 339 4.28 8.23 -12.18
CA PRO A 339 2.86 7.88 -12.37
C PRO A 339 2.31 8.12 -13.80
N PHE A 340 1.07 7.68 -14.06
CA PHE A 340 0.37 7.94 -15.32
C PHE A 340 -0.03 9.42 -15.47
N PRO A 341 -0.17 9.97 -16.71
CA PRO A 341 0.15 9.31 -17.97
C PRO A 341 1.67 9.21 -18.17
N GLN A 342 2.17 8.02 -18.49
CA GLN A 342 3.61 7.79 -18.68
C GLN A 342 4.09 8.37 -20.02
N LYS A 343 3.18 8.56 -20.97
CA LYS A 343 3.45 9.23 -22.25
C LYS A 343 2.28 10.10 -22.68
N SER A 344 2.62 11.22 -23.32
CA SER A 344 1.68 12.16 -23.93
C SER A 344 2.33 12.89 -25.11
N PHE A 345 1.50 13.43 -26.00
CA PHE A 345 1.93 14.30 -27.09
C PHE A 345 1.46 15.73 -26.86
N PHE A 346 2.20 16.71 -27.40
CA PHE A 346 1.72 18.09 -27.46
C PHE A 346 0.52 18.19 -28.40
N LEU A 347 -0.42 19.05 -28.04
CA LEU A 347 -1.54 19.37 -28.91
C LEU A 347 -1.09 20.38 -29.97
N GLY A 348 -1.17 19.98 -31.23
CA GLY A 348 -0.75 20.80 -32.37
C GLY A 348 0.21 20.05 -33.29
N VAL A 349 0.64 20.72 -34.35
CA VAL A 349 1.64 20.22 -35.28
C VAL A 349 3.00 20.79 -34.86
N PRO A 350 4.00 19.95 -34.53
CA PRO A 350 5.33 20.45 -34.18
C PRO A 350 5.98 21.15 -35.38
N ALA A 351 6.76 22.20 -35.10
CA ALA A 351 7.54 22.85 -36.16
C ALA A 351 8.53 21.84 -36.77
N PRO A 352 8.71 21.83 -38.10
CA PRO A 352 9.63 20.91 -38.75
C PRO A 352 11.07 21.20 -38.32
N THR A 353 11.81 20.14 -37.97
CA THR A 353 13.21 20.24 -37.52
C THR A 353 14.16 20.70 -38.63
N ILE A 354 13.76 20.51 -39.89
CA ILE A 354 14.51 20.93 -41.08
C ILE A 354 13.61 21.87 -41.87
N ALA A 355 14.15 23.03 -42.26
CA ALA A 355 13.46 23.95 -43.13
C ALA A 355 13.06 23.23 -44.44
N PRO A 356 11.78 23.25 -44.85
CA PRO A 356 11.36 22.66 -46.10
C PRO A 356 12.18 23.23 -47.26
N ALA A 357 12.83 22.37 -48.04
CA ALA A 357 13.54 22.80 -49.23
C ALA A 357 12.55 22.92 -50.39
N LEU A 358 12.44 24.11 -50.97
CA LEU A 358 11.71 24.32 -52.21
C LEU A 358 12.70 24.24 -53.38
N THR A 359 12.56 23.22 -54.23
CA THR A 359 13.29 23.11 -55.49
C THR A 359 12.30 23.21 -56.64
N ILE A 360 12.60 24.08 -57.60
CA ILE A 360 11.84 24.16 -58.85
C ILE A 360 12.30 22.99 -59.73
N ASP A 361 11.41 22.01 -59.94
CA ASP A 361 11.70 20.83 -60.77
C ASP A 361 11.80 21.20 -62.25
N VAL A 362 10.86 22.02 -62.74
CA VAL A 362 10.90 22.61 -64.10
C VAL A 362 10.35 24.05 -64.04
N GLY A 363 11.08 25.01 -64.62
CA GLY A 363 10.65 26.40 -64.67
C GLY A 363 9.38 26.58 -65.52
N GLY A 364 8.32 27.14 -64.95
CA GLY A 364 7.11 27.51 -65.70
C GLY A 364 7.30 28.80 -66.50
N SER A 365 6.66 28.90 -67.67
CA SER A 365 6.76 30.05 -68.59
C SER A 365 5.57 31.04 -68.52
N GLY A 366 4.85 31.08 -67.40
CA GLY A 366 3.67 31.93 -67.24
C GLY A 366 4.00 33.38 -66.84
N THR A 367 3.27 34.35 -67.38
CA THR A 367 3.37 35.79 -67.04
C THR A 367 2.51 36.20 -65.84
N VAL A 368 1.71 35.29 -65.28
CA VAL A 368 0.86 35.54 -64.10
C VAL A 368 1.56 34.98 -62.87
N LEU A 369 1.90 35.87 -61.93
CA LEU A 369 2.39 35.48 -60.61
C LEU A 369 1.30 34.69 -59.89
N LYS A 370 1.64 33.50 -59.41
CA LYS A 370 0.72 32.63 -58.67
C LYS A 370 1.34 32.36 -57.29
N ASP A 371 0.74 32.96 -56.27
CA ASP A 371 1.11 32.68 -54.89
C ASP A 371 0.42 31.38 -54.45
N LEU A 372 1.23 30.38 -54.14
CA LEU A 372 0.78 29.08 -53.63
C LEU A 372 1.36 28.89 -52.23
N THR A 373 0.49 28.77 -51.24
CA THR A 373 0.88 28.42 -49.88
C THR A 373 0.70 26.93 -49.70
N TYR A 374 1.81 26.21 -49.50
CA TYR A 374 1.78 24.79 -49.14
C TYR A 374 1.80 24.66 -47.61
N ILE A 375 0.79 23.98 -47.06
CA ILE A 375 0.78 23.56 -45.66
C ILE A 375 1.25 22.11 -45.64
N TYR A 376 2.42 21.86 -45.07
CA TYR A 376 2.89 20.52 -44.74
C TYR A 376 2.47 20.23 -43.30
N THR A 377 1.61 19.22 -43.11
CA THR A 377 1.23 18.69 -41.80
C THR A 377 2.19 17.62 -41.33
#